data_AF-A0A7G2MIV0-F1
#
_entry.id   AF-A0A7G2MIV0-F1
#
_cell.length_a   1.000
_cell.length_b   1.000
_cell.length_c   1.000
_cell.angle_alpha   90.00
_cell.angle_beta   90.00
_cell.angle_gamma   90.00
#
_symmetry.space_group_name_H-M   'P 1'
#
loop_
_entity.id
_entity.type
_entity.pdbx_description
1 polymer ?
#
loop_
_entity_poly.entity_id
_entity_poly.type
_entity_poly.pdbx_seq_one_letter_code
_entity_poly.pdbx_strand_id
1 'polypeptide(L)'
;MKHLIYFCYYLKITNWSKLREHRNFVKKAYGLSCGYQIWDMICTTLRLGTAFHEYYYYGFYKKPMKERREYASMGFMYEFQKKNNPPQKRVILSDKIKFFDAYKEFLGRSWMNPLLGSVKDIAAFIAGKEKIVLKGSTGGGGKNVKILRIAGNTPEKILQLAQELHFDILEEFVYQHDDLQRLAPNSLNTVRFITQLNQDGGVDIIGASLRMGIYKNTDNLSSGGITAKINVETGVIESDGVSFDITLPDYKVHPVSNMKIQGFRVPYWKEVRQLCVNATSKYGDNKSIGWDVAIKQDGPILIEGNHDWGARVWQMPAGTGLKKILSKYI
;
A
#
# COMPACT_ATOMS: atom_id res chain seq x y z
N MET A 1 13.90 -4.30 -26.96
CA MET A 1 14.68 -5.17 -26.04
C MET A 1 14.16 -5.17 -24.60
N LYS A 2 13.93 -4.03 -23.93
CA LYS A 2 13.51 -4.01 -22.50
C LYS A 2 12.26 -4.84 -22.17
N HIS A 3 11.21 -4.77 -22.99
CA HIS A 3 9.99 -5.55 -22.73
C HIS A 3 10.20 -7.06 -22.82
N LEU A 4 11.16 -7.54 -23.62
CA LEU A 4 11.49 -8.97 -23.67
C LEU A 4 12.18 -9.42 -22.37
N ILE A 5 13.05 -8.57 -21.80
CA ILE A 5 13.67 -8.82 -20.49
C ILE A 5 12.59 -8.89 -19.41
N TYR A 6 11.66 -7.92 -19.39
CA TYR A 6 10.54 -7.95 -18.45
C TYR A 6 9.64 -9.16 -18.65
N PHE A 7 9.35 -9.55 -19.90
CA PHE A 7 8.58 -10.75 -20.19
C PHE A 7 9.22 -12.00 -19.58
N CYS A 8 10.53 -12.21 -19.79
CA CYS A 8 11.26 -13.33 -19.18
C CYS A 8 11.24 -13.26 -17.65
N TYR A 9 11.40 -12.06 -17.08
CA TYR A 9 11.29 -11.86 -15.64
C TYR A 9 9.89 -12.20 -15.10
N TYR A 10 8.82 -11.82 -15.82
CA TYR A 10 7.44 -12.11 -15.45
C TYR A 10 7.11 -13.60 -15.51
N LEU A 11 7.75 -14.39 -16.38
CA LEU A 11 7.63 -15.85 -16.33
C LEU A 11 8.05 -16.42 -14.97
N LYS A 12 9.10 -15.84 -14.36
CA LYS A 12 9.65 -16.27 -13.07
C LYS A 12 8.81 -15.83 -11.88
N ILE A 13 8.33 -14.58 -11.86
CA ILE A 13 7.67 -14.00 -10.68
C ILE A 13 6.15 -14.18 -10.64
N THR A 14 5.54 -14.67 -11.72
CA THR A 14 4.08 -14.80 -11.82
C THR A 14 3.56 -15.88 -10.88
N ASN A 15 2.57 -15.54 -10.06
CA ASN A 15 1.73 -16.55 -9.41
C ASN A 15 0.80 -17.20 -10.45
N TRP A 16 1.24 -18.32 -11.01
CA TRP A 16 0.53 -19.03 -12.08
C TRP A 16 -0.82 -19.61 -11.66
N SER A 17 -0.98 -19.96 -10.38
CA SER A 17 -2.25 -20.44 -9.83
C SER A 17 -3.31 -19.33 -9.87
N LYS A 18 -2.99 -18.16 -9.30
CA LYS A 18 -3.91 -17.01 -9.31
C LYS A 18 -4.18 -16.49 -10.73
N LEU A 19 -3.21 -16.58 -11.64
CA LEU A 19 -3.40 -16.18 -13.04
C LEU A 19 -4.41 -17.10 -13.74
N ARG A 20 -4.33 -18.40 -13.47
CA ARG A 20 -5.27 -19.41 -13.97
C ARG A 20 -6.68 -19.17 -13.44
N GLU A 21 -6.81 -18.84 -12.16
CA GLU A 21 -8.07 -18.48 -11.52
C GLU A 21 -8.73 -17.28 -12.22
N HIS A 22 -8.00 -16.17 -12.40
CA HIS A 22 -8.49 -14.99 -13.11
C HIS A 22 -8.92 -15.28 -14.54
N ARG A 23 -8.12 -16.07 -15.28
CA ARG A 23 -8.46 -16.47 -16.66
C ARG A 23 -9.76 -17.29 -16.70
N ASN A 24 -9.93 -18.23 -15.78
CA ASN A 24 -11.12 -19.07 -15.70
C ASN A 24 -12.35 -18.23 -15.31
N PHE A 25 -12.19 -17.29 -14.40
CA PHE A 25 -13.22 -16.31 -14.07
C PHE A 25 -13.62 -15.49 -15.30
N VAL A 26 -12.66 -14.93 -16.03
CA VAL A 26 -12.95 -14.13 -17.23
C VAL A 26 -13.62 -14.96 -18.33
N LYS A 27 -13.20 -16.23 -18.52
CA LYS A 27 -13.87 -17.15 -19.43
C LYS A 27 -15.34 -17.35 -19.04
N LYS A 28 -15.60 -17.60 -17.76
CA LYS A 28 -16.97 -17.86 -17.24
C LYS A 28 -17.84 -16.60 -17.29
N ALA A 29 -17.31 -15.46 -16.88
CA ALA A 29 -18.06 -14.21 -16.73
C ALA A 29 -18.25 -13.44 -18.04
N TYR A 30 -17.32 -13.57 -19.01
CA TYR A 30 -17.32 -12.77 -20.24
C TYR A 30 -17.25 -13.61 -21.53
N GLY A 31 -17.26 -14.93 -21.45
CA GLY A 31 -17.28 -15.82 -22.62
C GLY A 31 -15.97 -15.87 -23.44
N LEU A 32 -14.89 -15.25 -22.96
CA LEU A 32 -13.63 -15.19 -23.70
C LEU A 32 -12.85 -16.51 -23.63
N SER A 33 -12.38 -17.03 -24.77
CA SER A 33 -11.60 -18.27 -24.80
C SER A 33 -10.25 -18.13 -24.08
N CYS A 34 -9.79 -19.20 -23.43
CA CYS A 34 -8.49 -19.19 -22.75
C CYS A 34 -7.33 -18.89 -23.71
N GLY A 35 -7.39 -19.40 -24.94
CA GLY A 35 -6.36 -19.20 -25.95
C GLY A 35 -6.24 -17.73 -26.37
N TYR A 36 -7.38 -17.07 -26.62
CA TYR A 36 -7.42 -15.63 -26.92
C TYR A 36 -6.85 -14.80 -25.77
N GLN A 37 -7.29 -15.07 -24.53
CA GLN A 37 -6.81 -14.35 -23.35
C GLN A 37 -5.28 -14.47 -23.19
N ILE A 38 -4.72 -15.67 -23.39
CA ILE A 38 -3.27 -15.89 -23.30
C ILE A 38 -2.52 -15.13 -24.40
N TRP A 39 -2.99 -15.23 -25.65
CA TRP A 39 -2.38 -14.51 -26.78
C TRP A 39 -2.41 -12.99 -26.56
N ASP A 40 -3.57 -12.43 -26.21
CA ASP A 40 -3.74 -10.99 -26.02
C ASP A 40 -2.94 -10.46 -24.82
N MET A 41 -2.87 -11.24 -23.73
CA MET A 41 -2.03 -10.94 -22.57
C MET A 41 -0.54 -10.92 -22.93
N ILE A 42 -0.06 -11.90 -23.71
CA ILE A 42 1.34 -11.95 -24.18
C ILE A 42 1.63 -10.76 -25.10
N CYS A 43 0.76 -10.48 -26.07
CA CYS A 43 0.89 -9.32 -26.96
C CYS A 43 0.92 -8.00 -26.19
N THR A 44 0.05 -7.85 -25.18
CA THR A 44 0.00 -6.67 -24.32
C THR A 44 1.29 -6.53 -23.52
N THR A 45 1.79 -7.62 -22.94
CA THR A 45 3.04 -7.63 -22.16
C THR A 45 4.24 -7.23 -23.01
N LEU A 46 4.40 -7.83 -24.20
CA LEU A 46 5.52 -7.53 -25.09
C LEU A 46 5.46 -6.09 -25.64
N ARG A 47 4.26 -5.54 -25.83
CA ARG A 47 4.07 -4.18 -26.34
C ARG A 47 4.20 -3.10 -25.26
N LEU A 48 3.73 -3.36 -24.04
CA LEU A 48 3.53 -2.35 -23.00
C LEU A 48 4.33 -2.59 -21.70
N GLY A 49 5.03 -3.72 -21.59
CA GLY A 49 5.79 -4.08 -20.39
C GLY A 49 4.91 -4.34 -19.16
N THR A 50 3.67 -4.80 -19.36
CA THR A 50 2.73 -5.13 -18.28
C THR A 50 3.05 -6.49 -17.69
N ALA A 51 2.97 -6.64 -16.37
CA ALA A 51 3.00 -7.98 -15.79
C ALA A 51 1.75 -8.77 -16.21
N PHE A 52 1.84 -10.11 -16.28
CA PHE A 52 0.72 -10.94 -16.76
C PHE A 52 -0.57 -10.74 -15.96
N HIS A 53 -0.46 -10.55 -14.64
CA HIS A 53 -1.63 -10.29 -13.81
C HIS A 53 -2.28 -8.93 -14.06
N GLU A 54 -1.52 -7.92 -14.50
CA GLU A 54 -2.08 -6.59 -14.80
C GLU A 54 -3.09 -6.62 -15.95
N TYR A 55 -2.97 -7.61 -16.85
CA TYR A 55 -3.97 -7.86 -17.89
C TYR A 55 -5.37 -8.09 -17.30
N TYR A 56 -5.43 -8.83 -16.20
CA TYR A 56 -6.68 -9.13 -15.50
C TYR A 56 -7.07 -7.98 -14.55
N TYR A 57 -6.12 -7.48 -13.75
CA TYR A 57 -6.36 -6.41 -12.77
C TYR A 57 -6.93 -5.13 -13.39
N TYR A 58 -6.43 -4.73 -14.55
CA TYR A 58 -6.90 -3.53 -15.24
C TYR A 58 -7.98 -3.83 -16.29
N GLY A 59 -8.47 -5.07 -16.37
CA GLY A 59 -9.53 -5.44 -17.29
C GLY A 59 -9.16 -5.25 -18.77
N PHE A 60 -7.90 -5.45 -19.15
CA PHE A 60 -7.41 -5.15 -20.50
C PHE A 60 -8.10 -5.95 -21.60
N TYR A 61 -8.64 -7.13 -21.26
CA TYR A 61 -9.48 -7.92 -22.16
C TYR A 61 -10.76 -7.20 -22.62
N LYS A 62 -11.14 -6.08 -21.99
CA LYS A 62 -12.27 -5.21 -22.40
C LYS A 62 -11.84 -3.89 -23.05
N LYS A 63 -10.54 -3.60 -23.08
CA LYS A 63 -10.02 -2.27 -23.46
C LYS A 63 -9.22 -2.36 -24.75
N PRO A 64 -9.37 -1.40 -25.69
CA PRO A 64 -8.51 -1.33 -26.86
C PRO A 64 -7.06 -0.97 -26.47
N MET A 65 -6.09 -1.32 -27.32
CA MET A 65 -4.67 -1.08 -27.05
C MET A 65 -4.33 0.39 -26.79
N LYS A 66 -5.09 1.35 -27.34
CA LYS A 66 -4.92 2.79 -27.10
C LYS A 66 -5.11 3.12 -25.62
N GLU A 67 -6.18 2.61 -25.01
CA GLU A 67 -6.48 2.83 -23.59
C GLU A 67 -5.49 2.07 -22.69
N ARG A 68 -5.11 0.84 -23.05
CA ARG A 68 -4.10 0.06 -22.30
C ARG A 68 -2.77 0.80 -22.16
N ARG A 69 -2.37 1.60 -23.16
CA ARG A 69 -1.12 2.40 -23.14
C ARG A 69 -1.11 3.51 -22.09
N GLU A 70 -2.28 3.93 -21.62
CA GLU A 70 -2.43 4.99 -20.63
C GLU A 70 -2.16 4.49 -19.20
N TYR A 71 -2.10 3.18 -18.98
CA TYR A 71 -1.79 2.60 -17.68
C TYR A 71 -0.28 2.60 -17.41
N ALA A 72 0.10 2.99 -16.20
CA ALA A 72 1.44 2.84 -15.69
C ALA A 72 1.66 1.36 -15.37
N SER A 73 2.19 0.63 -16.35
CA SER A 73 2.50 -0.80 -16.25
C SER A 73 3.63 -1.07 -15.26
N MET A 74 3.77 -2.31 -14.80
CA MET A 74 4.85 -2.71 -13.91
C MET A 74 6.23 -2.37 -14.49
N GLY A 75 6.46 -2.63 -15.79
CA GLY A 75 7.70 -2.28 -16.47
C GLY A 75 7.95 -0.77 -16.52
N PHE A 76 6.92 0.03 -16.77
CA PHE A 76 7.02 1.49 -16.68
C PHE A 76 7.36 1.96 -15.27
N MET A 77 6.68 1.42 -14.26
CA MET A 77 6.90 1.77 -12.85
C MET A 77 8.31 1.41 -12.39
N TYR A 78 8.88 0.28 -12.83
CA TYR A 78 10.26 -0.06 -12.53
C TYR A 78 11.25 1.00 -13.01
N GLU A 79 11.10 1.49 -14.24
CA GLU A 79 12.00 2.52 -14.77
C GLU A 79 11.76 3.88 -14.11
N PHE A 80 10.49 4.25 -13.91
CA PHE A 80 10.10 5.46 -13.17
C PHE A 80 10.71 5.48 -11.77
N GLN A 81 10.60 4.39 -11.02
CA GLN A 81 11.11 4.27 -9.66
C GLN A 81 12.63 4.17 -9.63
N LYS A 82 13.29 3.52 -10.59
CA LYS A 82 14.76 3.54 -10.67
C LYS A 82 15.30 4.96 -10.86
N LYS A 83 14.62 5.78 -11.68
CA LYS A 83 15.00 7.17 -11.90
C LYS A 83 14.70 8.05 -10.68
N ASN A 84 13.49 7.95 -10.13
CA ASN A 84 13.03 8.86 -9.07
C ASN A 84 13.50 8.42 -7.67
N ASN A 85 13.72 7.13 -7.46
CA ASN A 85 14.17 6.54 -6.20
C ASN A 85 15.32 5.56 -6.48
N PRO A 86 16.57 6.04 -6.68
CA PRO A 86 17.69 5.17 -7.04
C PRO A 86 17.89 4.04 -6.02
N PRO A 87 18.18 2.79 -6.45
CA PRO A 87 18.29 1.63 -5.56
C PRO A 87 19.15 1.84 -4.31
N GLN A 88 20.29 2.52 -4.47
CA GLN A 88 21.26 2.79 -3.42
C GLN A 88 20.74 3.76 -2.34
N LYS A 89 19.68 4.52 -2.66
CA LYS A 89 19.08 5.55 -1.81
C LYS A 89 17.81 5.10 -1.10
N ARG A 90 17.29 3.91 -1.43
CA ARG A 90 16.02 3.40 -0.89
C ARG A 90 16.09 2.95 0.56
N VAL A 91 17.29 2.74 1.08
CA VAL A 91 17.51 2.10 2.39
C VAL A 91 16.74 2.78 3.53
N ILE A 92 16.63 4.11 3.49
CA ILE A 92 15.88 4.89 4.50
C ILE A 92 14.37 4.55 4.50
N LEU A 93 13.82 4.16 3.34
CA LEU A 93 12.40 3.82 3.19
C LEU A 93 12.15 2.30 3.26
N SER A 94 13.13 1.47 2.92
CA SER A 94 12.97 0.01 2.91
C SER A 94 13.24 -0.65 4.27
N ASP A 95 14.07 -0.03 5.11
CA ASP A 95 14.38 -0.49 6.46
C ASP A 95 13.53 0.30 7.46
N LYS A 96 12.65 -0.41 8.20
CA LYS A 96 11.70 0.26 9.08
C LYS A 96 12.34 0.97 10.27
N ILE A 97 13.47 0.46 10.78
CA ILE A 97 14.17 1.11 11.90
C ILE A 97 14.79 2.41 11.41
N LYS A 98 15.49 2.38 10.26
CA LYS A 98 16.04 3.60 9.65
C LYS A 98 14.95 4.59 9.28
N PHE A 99 13.81 4.11 8.79
CA PHE A 99 12.65 4.93 8.53
C PHE A 99 12.16 5.61 9.82
N PHE A 100 12.04 4.86 10.92
CA PHE A 100 11.58 5.40 12.18
C PHE A 100 12.54 6.45 12.76
N ASP A 101 13.85 6.23 12.67
CA ASP A 101 14.83 7.23 13.08
C ASP A 101 14.78 8.48 12.19
N ALA A 102 14.72 8.28 10.88
CA ALA A 102 14.72 9.35 9.89
C ALA A 102 13.43 10.18 9.89
N TYR A 103 12.27 9.61 10.26
CA TYR A 103 10.98 10.27 10.23
C TYR A 103 10.31 10.35 11.61
N LYS A 104 11.10 10.29 12.69
CA LYS A 104 10.61 10.21 14.08
C LYS A 104 9.54 11.24 14.42
N GLU A 105 9.66 12.48 13.94
CA GLU A 105 8.71 13.55 14.21
C GLU A 105 7.33 13.34 13.55
N PHE A 106 7.24 12.45 12.57
CA PHE A 106 6.00 12.15 11.83
C PHE A 106 5.33 10.84 12.27
N LEU A 107 5.97 10.04 13.14
CA LEU A 107 5.44 8.73 13.53
C LEU A 107 4.27 8.83 14.51
N GLY A 108 4.28 9.88 15.36
CA GLY A 108 3.25 10.15 16.39
C GLY A 108 2.91 8.95 17.28
N ARG A 109 3.87 8.03 17.46
CA ARG A 109 3.78 6.82 18.30
C ARG A 109 5.17 6.42 18.76
N SER A 110 5.26 5.86 19.96
CA SER A 110 6.53 5.34 20.49
C SER A 110 6.83 3.94 19.96
N TRP A 111 8.12 3.65 19.86
CA TRP A 111 8.64 2.32 19.53
C TRP A 111 9.99 2.08 20.23
N MET A 112 10.38 0.82 20.35
CA MET A 112 11.71 0.41 20.79
C MET A 112 12.13 -0.88 20.09
N ASN A 113 13.43 -1.19 20.10
CA ASN A 113 13.92 -2.51 19.71
C ASN A 113 13.94 -3.43 20.95
N PRO A 114 13.05 -4.42 21.07
CA PRO A 114 12.99 -5.29 22.23
C PRO A 114 14.22 -6.19 22.36
N LEU A 115 14.95 -6.46 21.27
CA LEU A 115 16.16 -7.30 21.29
C LEU A 115 17.40 -6.57 21.81
N LEU A 116 17.36 -5.24 21.85
CA LEU A 116 18.42 -4.39 22.42
C LEU A 116 18.06 -3.88 23.83
N GLY A 117 16.80 -3.98 24.22
CA GLY A 117 16.30 -3.55 25.52
C GLY A 117 16.33 -4.64 26.57
N SER A 118 16.33 -4.24 27.84
CA SER A 118 16.12 -5.14 28.97
C SER A 118 14.63 -5.42 29.19
N VAL A 119 14.33 -6.45 29.99
CA VAL A 119 12.97 -6.73 30.49
C VAL A 119 12.36 -5.51 31.19
N LYS A 120 13.19 -4.72 31.91
CA LYS A 120 12.76 -3.49 32.57
C LYS A 120 12.36 -2.40 31.57
N ASP A 121 13.09 -2.28 30.46
CA ASP A 121 12.76 -1.32 29.40
C ASP A 121 11.45 -1.68 28.71
N ILE A 122 11.23 -2.98 28.45
CA ILE A 122 9.95 -3.48 27.92
C ILE A 122 8.82 -3.24 28.91
N ALA A 123 9.03 -3.49 30.21
CA ALA A 123 8.05 -3.22 31.25
C ALA A 123 7.65 -1.73 31.29
N ALA A 124 8.63 -0.84 31.23
CA ALA A 124 8.39 0.60 31.15
C ALA A 124 7.65 0.98 29.86
N PHE A 125 8.02 0.38 28.73
CA PHE A 125 7.37 0.64 27.44
C PHE A 125 5.90 0.21 27.45
N ILE A 126 5.55 -0.96 27.99
CA ILE A 126 4.17 -1.47 27.95
C ILE A 126 3.26 -0.88 29.03
N ALA A 127 3.81 -0.17 30.01
CA ALA A 127 3.06 0.42 31.11
C ALA A 127 1.93 1.34 30.59
N GLY A 128 0.72 1.15 31.13
CA GLY A 128 -0.48 1.93 30.76
C GLY A 128 -1.08 1.61 29.39
N LYS A 129 -0.55 0.63 28.65
CA LYS A 129 -1.04 0.26 27.31
C LYS A 129 -1.95 -0.96 27.35
N GLU A 130 -3.00 -0.98 26.54
CA GLU A 130 -3.87 -2.16 26.36
C GLU A 130 -3.27 -3.15 25.35
N LYS A 131 -2.68 -2.62 24.28
CA LYS A 131 -2.16 -3.40 23.14
C LYS A 131 -0.84 -2.83 22.65
N ILE A 132 -0.06 -3.71 22.04
CA ILE A 132 1.20 -3.40 21.36
C ILE A 132 1.28 -4.16 20.05
N VAL A 133 2.22 -3.75 19.20
CA VAL A 133 2.56 -4.44 17.96
C VAL A 133 4.03 -4.88 18.02
N LEU A 134 4.27 -6.16 17.78
CA LEU A 134 5.60 -6.72 17.51
C LEU A 134 5.75 -7.02 16.03
N LYS A 135 6.87 -6.62 15.43
CA LYS A 135 7.16 -6.90 14.03
C LYS A 135 8.65 -6.92 13.73
N GLY A 136 9.00 -7.49 12.58
CA GLY A 136 10.33 -7.37 12.01
C GLY A 136 10.51 -6.07 11.22
N SER A 137 11.73 -5.52 11.25
CA SER A 137 12.14 -4.32 10.52
C SER A 137 12.29 -4.56 9.03
N THR A 138 12.50 -5.82 8.64
CA THR A 138 12.63 -6.28 7.26
C THR A 138 11.44 -7.18 6.87
N GLY A 139 11.14 -7.17 5.57
CA GLY A 139 9.99 -7.86 4.99
C GLY A 139 8.81 -6.93 4.70
N GLY A 140 7.82 -7.46 3.97
CA GLY A 140 6.67 -6.68 3.48
C GLY A 140 5.35 -7.44 3.56
N GLY A 141 4.24 -6.69 3.48
CA GLY A 141 2.91 -7.27 3.29
C GLY A 141 2.21 -7.82 4.54
N GLY A 142 2.65 -7.43 5.75
CA GLY A 142 1.95 -7.76 7.00
C GLY A 142 2.15 -9.18 7.54
N LYS A 143 3.00 -10.00 6.89
CA LYS A 143 3.26 -11.39 7.30
C LYS A 143 4.14 -11.52 8.56
N ASN A 144 4.77 -10.43 9.00
CA ASN A 144 5.68 -10.37 10.14
C ASN A 144 5.17 -9.41 11.22
N VAL A 145 3.88 -9.46 11.56
CA VAL A 145 3.26 -8.56 12.53
C VAL A 145 2.40 -9.35 13.51
N LYS A 146 2.58 -9.13 14.81
CA LYS A 146 1.73 -9.64 15.88
C LYS A 146 1.17 -8.50 16.72
N ILE A 147 -0.14 -8.46 16.88
CA ILE A 147 -0.82 -7.58 17.82
C ILE A 147 -0.99 -8.37 19.12
N LEU A 148 -0.46 -7.87 20.23
CA LEU A 148 -0.61 -8.49 21.53
C LEU A 148 -1.47 -7.60 22.44
N ARG A 149 -2.36 -8.22 23.22
CA ARG A 149 -2.96 -7.58 24.39
C ARG A 149 -1.98 -7.68 25.55
N ILE A 150 -1.79 -6.60 26.30
CA ILE A 150 -0.89 -6.60 27.45
C ILE A 150 -1.42 -7.49 28.58
N ALA A 151 -2.75 -7.54 28.76
CA ALA A 151 -3.37 -8.52 29.64
C ALA A 151 -2.93 -9.95 29.28
N GLY A 152 -2.20 -10.61 30.17
CA GLY A 152 -1.68 -11.97 30.01
C GLY A 152 -0.28 -12.08 29.40
N ASN A 153 0.34 -10.98 28.96
CA ASN A 153 1.69 -10.94 28.39
C ASN A 153 2.64 -10.16 29.28
N THR A 154 3.54 -10.88 29.99
CA THR A 154 4.57 -10.25 30.81
C THR A 154 5.72 -9.71 29.93
N PRO A 155 6.53 -8.77 30.42
CA PRO A 155 7.71 -8.28 29.70
C PRO A 155 8.66 -9.39 29.25
N GLU A 156 8.86 -10.43 30.07
CA GLU A 156 9.69 -11.61 29.74
C GLU A 156 9.10 -12.40 28.58
N LYS A 157 7.79 -12.64 28.58
CA LYS A 157 7.10 -13.33 27.46
C LYS A 157 7.20 -12.55 26.16
N ILE A 158 7.08 -11.22 26.24
CA ILE A 158 7.21 -10.33 25.08
C ILE A 158 8.63 -10.40 24.53
N LEU A 159 9.65 -10.33 25.39
CA LEU A 159 11.06 -10.46 24.99
C LEU A 159 11.35 -11.83 24.37
N GLN A 160 10.90 -12.91 25.01
CA GLN A 160 11.07 -14.27 24.52
C GLN A 160 10.43 -14.42 23.12
N LEU A 161 9.19 -13.97 22.96
CA LEU A 161 8.50 -14.02 21.66
C LEU A 161 9.23 -13.19 20.60
N ALA A 162 9.76 -12.03 20.97
CA ALA A 162 10.54 -11.19 20.07
C ALA A 162 11.82 -11.91 19.61
N GLN A 163 12.52 -12.60 20.51
CA GLN A 163 13.71 -13.39 20.20
C GLN A 163 13.40 -14.58 19.29
N GLU A 164 12.38 -15.37 19.64
CA GLU A 164 11.96 -16.57 18.89
C GLU A 164 11.53 -16.26 17.45
N LEU A 165 10.87 -15.11 17.25
CA LEU A 165 10.36 -14.70 15.94
C LEU A 165 11.24 -13.68 15.22
N HIS A 166 12.37 -13.31 15.82
CA HIS A 166 13.27 -12.25 15.33
C HIS A 166 12.54 -10.93 15.05
N PHE A 167 11.64 -10.53 15.96
CA PHE A 167 10.97 -9.24 15.93
C PHE A 167 11.80 -8.20 16.67
N ASP A 168 12.33 -7.25 15.92
CA ASP A 168 13.21 -6.18 16.37
C ASP A 168 12.50 -4.82 16.47
N ILE A 169 11.17 -4.79 16.32
CA ILE A 169 10.33 -3.62 16.55
C ILE A 169 9.19 -3.97 17.50
N LEU A 170 9.14 -3.28 18.63
CA LEU A 170 8.00 -3.17 19.53
C LEU A 170 7.44 -1.75 19.43
N GLU A 171 6.22 -1.59 18.97
CA GLU A 171 5.58 -0.28 18.81
C GLU A 171 4.21 -0.21 19.49
N GLU A 172 3.77 1.03 19.74
CA GLU A 172 2.42 1.32 20.19
C GLU A 172 1.37 0.85 19.20
N PHE A 173 0.29 0.25 19.73
CA PHE A 173 -0.87 -0.03 18.91
C PHE A 173 -1.58 1.27 18.52
N VAL A 174 -1.73 1.49 17.21
CA VAL A 174 -2.38 2.68 16.68
C VAL A 174 -3.89 2.45 16.65
N TYR A 175 -4.61 3.25 17.42
CA TYR A 175 -6.07 3.35 17.34
C TYR A 175 -6.45 4.38 16.27
N GLN A 176 -7.21 3.95 15.27
CA GLN A 176 -7.69 4.85 14.23
C GLN A 176 -8.86 5.72 14.74
N HIS A 177 -9.04 6.85 14.07
CA HIS A 177 -10.13 7.79 14.29
C HIS A 177 -11.51 7.11 14.17
N ASP A 178 -12.48 7.52 14.99
CA ASP A 178 -13.80 6.87 15.06
C ASP A 178 -14.51 6.84 13.71
N ASP A 179 -14.38 7.88 12.88
CA ASP A 179 -14.96 7.90 11.53
C ASP A 179 -14.44 6.74 10.66
N LEU A 180 -13.14 6.45 10.72
CA LEU A 180 -12.53 5.32 10.01
C LEU A 180 -12.90 4.00 10.68
N GLN A 181 -13.02 3.98 12.01
CA GLN A 181 -13.47 2.80 12.75
C GLN A 181 -14.90 2.42 12.38
N ARG A 182 -15.80 3.39 12.20
CA ARG A 182 -17.17 3.16 11.72
C ARG A 182 -17.16 2.67 10.28
N LEU A 183 -16.34 3.27 9.41
CA LEU A 183 -16.25 2.88 8.01
C LEU A 183 -15.70 1.46 7.80
N ALA A 184 -14.56 1.13 8.41
CA ALA A 184 -13.87 -0.14 8.22
C ALA A 184 -13.25 -0.63 9.55
N PRO A 185 -14.02 -1.31 10.41
CA PRO A 185 -13.64 -1.55 11.80
C PRO A 185 -12.54 -2.60 12.03
N ASN A 186 -12.27 -3.45 11.02
CA ASN A 186 -11.51 -4.68 11.23
C ASN A 186 -10.00 -4.52 11.10
N SER A 187 -9.50 -3.38 10.63
CA SER A 187 -8.08 -3.10 10.48
C SER A 187 -7.77 -1.64 10.75
N LEU A 188 -6.50 -1.35 11.02
CA LEU A 188 -5.96 -0.01 10.83
C LEU A 188 -6.00 0.32 9.33
N ASN A 189 -6.86 1.27 8.95
CA ASN A 189 -6.99 1.71 7.56
C ASN A 189 -6.02 2.85 7.28
N THR A 190 -5.34 2.80 6.13
CA THR A 190 -4.35 3.80 5.76
C THR A 190 -4.71 4.52 4.48
N VAL A 191 -4.42 5.82 4.45
CA VAL A 191 -4.39 6.58 3.20
C VAL A 191 -3.06 6.30 2.54
N ARG A 192 -3.10 5.71 1.33
CA ARG A 192 -1.96 5.72 0.41
C ARG A 192 -1.92 7.09 -0.25
N PHE A 193 -1.01 7.95 0.16
CA PHE A 193 -0.83 9.29 -0.38
C PHE A 193 0.47 9.35 -1.20
N ILE A 194 0.38 9.69 -2.47
CA ILE A 194 1.51 9.62 -3.40
C ILE A 194 2.01 11.02 -3.69
N THR A 195 3.27 11.27 -3.36
CA THR A 195 3.95 12.54 -3.61
C THR A 195 5.08 12.37 -4.64
N GLN A 196 5.45 13.48 -5.24
CA GLN A 196 6.58 13.59 -6.16
C GLN A 196 7.32 14.90 -5.87
N LEU A 197 8.62 14.81 -5.57
CA LEU A 197 9.50 15.96 -5.54
C LEU A 197 9.77 16.41 -6.99
N ASN A 198 9.43 17.66 -7.29
CA ASN A 198 9.60 18.24 -8.61
C ASN A 198 10.98 18.88 -8.78
N GLN A 199 11.27 19.40 -9.97
CA GLN A 199 12.59 19.96 -10.29
C GLN A 199 12.88 21.28 -9.58
N ASP A 200 11.83 22.00 -9.19
CA ASP A 200 11.91 23.29 -8.49
C ASP A 200 12.04 23.13 -6.97
N GLY A 201 12.12 21.89 -6.48
CA GLY A 201 12.17 21.57 -5.04
C GLY A 201 10.80 21.57 -4.34
N GLY A 202 9.72 21.79 -5.08
CA GLY A 202 8.33 21.64 -4.60
C GLY A 202 7.85 20.19 -4.58
N VAL A 203 6.69 19.97 -3.97
CA VAL A 203 6.08 18.64 -3.86
C VAL A 203 4.75 18.61 -4.62
N ASP A 204 4.72 17.83 -5.70
CA ASP A 204 3.52 17.56 -6.47
C ASP A 204 2.75 16.38 -5.85
N ILE A 205 1.42 16.54 -5.75
CA ILE A 205 0.52 15.48 -5.26
C ILE A 205 0.04 14.68 -6.46
N ILE A 206 0.42 13.41 -6.51
CA ILE A 206 0.12 12.51 -7.64
C ILE A 206 -1.27 11.89 -7.50
N GLY A 207 -1.65 11.54 -6.28
CA GLY A 207 -2.92 10.88 -6.01
C GLY A 207 -3.04 10.36 -4.59
N ALA A 208 -4.25 10.00 -4.20
CA ALA A 208 -4.51 9.35 -2.93
C ALA A 208 -5.61 8.30 -3.04
N SER A 209 -5.53 7.29 -2.18
CA SER A 209 -6.56 6.27 -2.04
C SER A 209 -6.64 5.76 -0.61
N LEU A 210 -7.86 5.52 -0.11
CA LEU A 210 -8.07 4.89 1.19
C LEU A 210 -8.01 3.37 1.00
N ARG A 211 -7.09 2.72 1.72
CA ARG A 211 -7.03 1.27 1.84
C ARG A 211 -7.86 0.85 3.04
N MET A 212 -8.72 -0.15 2.85
CA MET A 212 -9.63 -0.63 3.87
C MET A 212 -9.53 -2.15 4.01
N GLY A 213 -9.41 -2.63 5.24
CA GLY A 213 -9.47 -4.06 5.52
C GLY A 213 -10.91 -4.55 5.62
N ILE A 214 -11.16 -5.75 5.07
CA ILE A 214 -12.46 -6.41 5.18
C ILE A 214 -12.45 -7.40 6.34
N TYR A 215 -11.97 -8.63 6.15
CA TYR A 215 -12.09 -9.70 7.16
C TYR A 215 -10.79 -9.93 7.95
N LYS A 216 -9.68 -9.33 7.53
CA LYS A 216 -8.38 -9.46 8.20
C LYS A 216 -8.03 -8.18 8.94
N ASN A 217 -7.15 -8.32 9.92
CA ASN A 217 -6.57 -7.23 10.69
C ASN A 217 -5.53 -6.37 9.93
N THR A 218 -5.64 -6.31 8.60
CA THR A 218 -4.77 -5.51 7.73
C THR A 218 -5.58 -4.98 6.56
N ASP A 219 -5.30 -3.74 6.18
CA ASP A 219 -5.83 -3.09 4.98
C ASP A 219 -5.04 -3.46 3.70
N ASN A 220 -4.09 -4.40 3.80
CA ASN A 220 -3.30 -4.84 2.66
C ASN A 220 -4.19 -5.53 1.62
N LEU A 221 -4.29 -4.92 0.44
CA LEU A 221 -5.08 -5.41 -0.69
C LEU A 221 -4.70 -6.84 -1.09
N SER A 222 -3.42 -7.19 -1.01
CA SER A 222 -2.95 -8.54 -1.36
C SER A 222 -3.41 -9.61 -0.36
N SER A 223 -3.91 -9.19 0.80
CA SER A 223 -4.47 -10.05 1.84
C SER A 223 -6.00 -10.09 1.84
N GLY A 224 -6.66 -9.37 0.94
CA GLY A 224 -8.13 -9.34 0.81
C GLY A 224 -8.79 -8.03 1.27
N GLY A 225 -8.04 -6.93 1.37
CA GLY A 225 -8.61 -5.59 1.55
C GLY A 225 -9.16 -5.00 0.24
N ILE A 226 -9.79 -3.82 0.35
CA ILE A 226 -10.25 -3.00 -0.77
C ILE A 226 -9.61 -1.61 -0.74
N THR A 227 -9.60 -0.90 -1.87
CA THR A 227 -9.10 0.47 -1.97
C THR A 227 -10.12 1.35 -2.68
N ALA A 228 -10.22 2.62 -2.29
CA ALA A 228 -11.09 3.59 -2.94
C ALA A 228 -10.33 4.89 -3.21
N LYS A 229 -10.60 5.52 -4.35
CA LYS A 229 -9.94 6.75 -4.80
C LYS A 229 -10.41 7.91 -3.93
N ILE A 230 -9.45 8.70 -3.45
CA ILE A 230 -9.73 9.95 -2.74
C ILE A 230 -9.47 11.12 -3.69
N ASN A 231 -10.36 12.10 -3.70
CA ASN A 231 -10.10 13.41 -4.29
C ASN A 231 -9.01 14.13 -3.49
N VAL A 232 -7.88 14.42 -4.11
CA VAL A 232 -6.72 14.99 -3.41
C VAL A 232 -6.95 16.39 -2.85
N GLU A 233 -7.85 17.17 -3.44
CA GLU A 233 -8.16 18.53 -2.98
C GLU A 233 -9.16 18.53 -1.82
N THR A 234 -10.14 17.63 -1.82
CA THR A 234 -11.25 17.67 -0.86
C THR A 234 -11.18 16.63 0.25
N GLY A 235 -10.42 15.55 0.07
CA GLY A 235 -10.34 14.43 1.00
C GLY A 235 -11.56 13.51 0.98
N VAL A 236 -12.42 13.64 -0.04
CA VAL A 236 -13.64 12.85 -0.20
C VAL A 236 -13.38 11.65 -1.10
N ILE A 237 -13.90 10.48 -0.73
CA ILE A 237 -13.84 9.28 -1.56
C ILE A 237 -14.78 9.41 -2.77
N GLU A 238 -14.25 9.22 -3.97
CA GLU A 238 -14.97 9.40 -5.25
C GLU A 238 -15.30 8.09 -5.98
N SER A 239 -14.70 6.96 -5.56
CA SER A 239 -14.94 5.66 -6.20
C SER A 239 -15.57 4.67 -5.24
N ASP A 240 -16.15 3.61 -5.80
CA ASP A 240 -16.43 2.39 -5.06
C ASP A 240 -15.11 1.78 -4.53
N GLY A 241 -15.23 0.92 -3.51
CA GLY A 241 -14.11 0.13 -3.01
C GLY A 241 -13.82 -1.03 -3.96
N VAL A 242 -12.59 -1.16 -4.42
CA VAL A 242 -12.17 -2.21 -5.36
C VAL A 242 -11.17 -3.16 -4.73
N SER A 243 -11.31 -4.46 -5.01
CA SER A 243 -10.36 -5.47 -4.57
C SER A 243 -9.29 -5.73 -5.64
N PHE A 244 -8.11 -6.20 -5.24
CA PHE A 244 -7.15 -6.78 -6.18
C PHE A 244 -7.57 -8.16 -6.68
N ASP A 245 -8.52 -8.80 -5.99
CA ASP A 245 -9.18 -9.99 -6.48
C ASP A 245 -10.30 -9.61 -7.45
N ILE A 246 -10.06 -9.80 -8.74
CA ILE A 246 -11.02 -9.43 -9.79
C ILE A 246 -12.27 -10.34 -9.82
N THR A 247 -12.29 -11.40 -9.02
CA THR A 247 -13.46 -12.27 -8.87
C THR A 247 -14.48 -11.69 -7.90
N LEU A 248 -14.08 -10.69 -7.10
CA LEU A 248 -14.96 -9.96 -6.19
C LEU A 248 -15.59 -8.76 -6.89
N PRO A 249 -16.80 -8.36 -6.47
CA PRO A 249 -17.44 -7.17 -7.02
C PRO A 249 -16.75 -5.89 -6.52
N ASP A 250 -17.08 -4.77 -7.16
CA ASP A 250 -16.85 -3.46 -6.59
C ASP A 250 -17.86 -3.19 -5.46
N TYR A 251 -17.43 -2.47 -4.43
CA TYR A 251 -18.17 -2.29 -3.19
C TYR A 251 -18.63 -0.83 -3.06
N LYS A 252 -19.94 -0.58 -3.20
CA LYS A 252 -20.55 0.73 -2.89
C LYS A 252 -20.63 1.01 -1.40
N VAL A 253 -20.76 -0.06 -0.62
CA VAL A 253 -20.78 -0.08 0.85
C VAL A 253 -19.69 -1.02 1.34
N HIS A 254 -19.07 -0.70 2.48
CA HIS A 254 -18.06 -1.55 3.07
C HIS A 254 -18.70 -2.87 3.55
N PRO A 255 -18.20 -4.04 3.15
CA PRO A 255 -18.89 -5.32 3.34
C PRO A 255 -19.07 -5.78 4.80
N VAL A 256 -18.38 -5.15 5.76
CA VAL A 256 -18.53 -5.48 7.19
C VAL A 256 -19.42 -4.48 7.92
N SER A 257 -19.18 -3.19 7.71
CA SER A 257 -19.87 -2.11 8.44
C SER A 257 -21.14 -1.66 7.75
N ASN A 258 -21.33 -2.06 6.49
CA ASN A 258 -22.40 -1.60 5.60
C ASN A 258 -22.43 -0.07 5.37
N MET A 259 -21.35 0.64 5.72
CA MET A 259 -21.25 2.08 5.50
C MET A 259 -20.98 2.38 4.03
N LYS A 260 -21.60 3.44 3.52
CA LYS A 260 -21.33 3.96 2.16
C LYS A 260 -19.88 4.43 2.05
N ILE A 261 -19.20 3.99 0.99
CA ILE A 261 -17.80 4.32 0.72
C ILE A 261 -17.70 5.66 -0.02
N GLN A 262 -18.37 5.79 -1.17
CA GLN A 262 -18.40 7.04 -1.94
C GLN A 262 -19.05 8.18 -1.13
N GLY A 263 -18.37 9.33 -1.09
CA GLY A 263 -18.80 10.50 -0.33
C GLY A 263 -18.29 10.54 1.11
N PHE A 264 -17.64 9.48 1.60
CA PHE A 264 -16.96 9.53 2.89
C PHE A 264 -15.83 10.56 2.86
N ARG A 265 -15.81 11.48 3.85
CA ARG A 265 -14.76 12.48 4.01
C ARG A 265 -13.73 11.96 5.01
N VAL A 266 -12.48 11.85 4.55
CA VAL A 266 -11.37 11.43 5.40
C VAL A 266 -11.09 12.53 6.45
N PRO A 267 -11.06 12.20 7.76
CA PRO A 267 -10.78 13.17 8.81
C PRO A 267 -9.36 13.75 8.68
N TYR A 268 -9.15 14.98 9.16
CA TYR A 268 -7.84 15.66 9.15
C TYR A 268 -7.16 15.73 7.76
N TRP A 269 -7.93 15.91 6.69
CA TRP A 269 -7.39 15.82 5.33
C TRP A 269 -6.31 16.87 5.03
N LYS A 270 -6.45 18.10 5.55
CA LYS A 270 -5.47 19.17 5.36
C LYS A 270 -4.13 18.79 6.02
N GLU A 271 -4.22 18.21 7.21
CA GLU A 271 -3.09 17.75 8.00
C GLU A 271 -2.43 16.53 7.37
N VAL A 272 -3.21 15.59 6.80
CA VAL A 272 -2.67 14.45 6.02
C VAL A 272 -1.83 14.96 4.85
N ARG A 273 -2.36 15.93 4.10
CA ARG A 273 -1.64 16.56 2.99
C ARG A 273 -0.35 17.22 3.48
N GLN A 274 -0.42 18.02 4.54
CA GLN A 274 0.74 18.72 5.06
C GLN A 274 1.81 17.77 5.60
N LEU A 275 1.40 16.69 6.29
CA LEU A 275 2.27 15.64 6.79
C LEU A 275 3.08 15.01 5.65
N CYS A 276 2.42 14.61 4.57
CA CYS A 276 3.08 13.98 3.42
C CYS A 276 3.98 14.93 2.65
N VAL A 277 3.58 16.20 2.50
CA VAL A 277 4.42 17.23 1.87
C VAL A 277 5.69 17.44 2.69
N ASN A 278 5.57 17.67 4.00
CA ASN A 278 6.70 17.87 4.90
C ASN A 278 7.65 16.66 4.90
N ALA A 279 7.09 15.44 4.96
CA ALA A 279 7.89 14.23 4.92
C ALA A 279 8.66 14.09 3.60
N THR A 280 8.03 14.38 2.46
CA THR A 280 8.68 14.31 1.14
C THR A 280 9.82 15.32 1.03
N SER A 281 9.62 16.53 1.55
CA SER A 281 10.64 17.59 1.53
C SER A 281 11.85 17.32 2.43
N LYS A 282 11.76 16.35 3.37
CA LYS A 282 12.85 16.08 4.32
C LYS A 282 14.09 15.44 3.67
N TYR A 283 13.89 14.56 2.69
CA TYR A 283 14.99 13.83 2.04
C TYR A 283 14.82 13.79 0.51
N GLY A 284 15.64 14.54 -0.22
CA GLY A 284 15.55 14.65 -1.68
C GLY A 284 16.03 13.43 -2.49
N ASP A 285 16.60 12.43 -1.81
CA ASP A 285 17.18 11.22 -2.42
C ASP A 285 16.12 10.26 -3.00
N ASN A 286 14.90 10.24 -2.43
CA ASN A 286 13.75 9.49 -2.94
C ASN A 286 12.67 10.50 -3.34
N LYS A 287 12.49 10.70 -4.64
CA LYS A 287 11.62 11.75 -5.16
C LYS A 287 10.16 11.34 -5.22
N SER A 288 9.83 10.07 -5.45
CA SER A 288 8.44 9.63 -5.58
C SER A 288 8.05 8.64 -4.49
N ILE A 289 7.21 9.03 -3.54
CA ILE A 289 6.95 8.20 -2.36
C ILE A 289 5.45 7.97 -2.21
N GLY A 290 5.07 6.70 -2.02
CA GLY A 290 3.74 6.34 -1.56
C GLY A 290 3.73 6.24 -0.04
N TRP A 291 3.25 7.27 0.63
CA TRP A 291 3.09 7.30 2.08
C TRP A 291 1.87 6.50 2.50
N ASP A 292 2.00 5.64 3.50
CA ASP A 292 0.86 5.06 4.20
C ASP A 292 0.63 5.85 5.49
N VAL A 293 -0.50 6.55 5.54
CA VAL A 293 -0.87 7.45 6.64
C VAL A 293 -2.02 6.83 7.43
N ALA A 294 -1.83 6.64 8.73
CA ALA A 294 -2.93 6.33 9.64
C ALA A 294 -3.47 7.63 10.23
N ILE A 295 -4.75 7.65 10.58
CA ILE A 295 -5.39 8.82 11.18
C ILE A 295 -5.91 8.42 12.54
N LYS A 296 -5.33 9.01 13.59
CA LYS A 296 -5.75 8.84 14.98
C LYS A 296 -6.80 9.89 15.35
N GLN A 297 -7.27 9.83 16.58
CA GLN A 297 -8.16 10.85 17.15
C GLN A 297 -7.52 12.24 17.22
N ASP A 298 -6.22 12.28 17.48
CA ASP A 298 -5.41 13.49 17.65
C ASP A 298 -4.67 13.93 16.38
N GLY A 299 -4.91 13.27 15.25
CA GLY A 299 -4.35 13.67 13.95
C GLY A 299 -3.66 12.54 13.17
N PRO A 300 -3.11 12.85 11.98
CA PRO A 300 -2.49 11.87 11.10
C PRO A 300 -1.05 11.56 11.48
N ILE A 301 -0.63 10.32 11.23
CA ILE A 301 0.72 9.82 11.47
C ILE A 301 1.23 8.98 10.29
N LEU A 302 2.54 8.94 10.08
CA LEU A 302 3.16 8.05 9.11
C LEU A 302 3.33 6.64 9.66
N ILE A 303 2.84 5.65 8.90
CA ILE A 303 3.08 4.23 9.16
C ILE A 303 4.36 3.77 8.43
N GLU A 304 4.46 4.08 7.14
CA GLU A 304 5.61 3.75 6.29
C GLU A 304 5.66 4.64 5.03
N GLY A 305 6.84 4.72 4.40
CA GLY A 305 7.04 5.33 3.09
C GLY A 305 7.48 4.29 2.06
N ASN A 306 6.79 4.22 0.92
CA ASN A 306 7.04 3.23 -0.11
C ASN A 306 7.76 3.86 -1.31
N HIS A 307 9.05 3.55 -1.46
CA HIS A 307 9.88 3.97 -2.59
C HIS A 307 9.53 3.24 -3.91
N ASP A 308 8.83 2.11 -3.84
CA ASP A 308 8.42 1.28 -4.95
C ASP A 308 6.89 1.11 -4.98
N TRP A 309 6.17 2.15 -4.58
CA TRP A 309 4.71 2.15 -4.46
C TRP A 309 4.01 1.57 -5.71
N GLY A 310 3.05 0.66 -5.49
CA GLY A 310 2.36 -0.04 -6.57
C GLY A 310 1.27 0.82 -7.20
N ALA A 311 1.43 1.16 -8.48
CA ALA A 311 0.44 1.96 -9.24
C ALA A 311 -0.96 1.34 -9.28
N ARG A 312 -1.08 0.03 -9.02
CA ARG A 312 -2.35 -0.68 -8.92
C ARG A 312 -3.29 -0.11 -7.85
N VAL A 313 -2.75 0.27 -6.67
CA VAL A 313 -3.54 0.84 -5.56
C VAL A 313 -4.21 2.17 -5.96
N TRP A 314 -3.63 2.86 -6.95
CA TRP A 314 -4.07 4.16 -7.44
C TRP A 314 -4.91 4.07 -8.72
N GLN A 315 -4.50 3.24 -9.69
CA GLN A 315 -5.16 3.14 -11.00
C GLN A 315 -6.41 2.26 -10.98
N MET A 316 -6.47 1.20 -10.15
CA MET A 316 -7.66 0.35 -10.07
C MET A 316 -8.90 1.12 -9.59
N PRO A 317 -8.87 1.81 -8.43
CA PRO A 317 -10.05 2.56 -7.98
C PRO A 317 -10.36 3.77 -8.87
N ALA A 318 -9.39 4.28 -9.62
CA ALA A 318 -9.64 5.31 -10.64
C ALA A 318 -10.33 4.78 -11.90
N GLY A 319 -10.30 3.47 -12.14
CA GLY A 319 -10.90 2.82 -13.33
C GLY A 319 -10.21 3.15 -14.66
N THR A 320 -9.12 3.91 -14.64
CA THR A 320 -8.44 4.44 -15.84
C THR A 320 -6.92 4.46 -15.70
N GLY A 321 -6.22 4.57 -16.83
CA GLY A 321 -4.78 4.69 -16.89
C GLY A 321 -4.31 6.10 -16.51
N LEU A 322 -3.35 6.20 -15.57
CA LEU A 322 -2.88 7.47 -15.04
C LEU A 322 -1.39 7.75 -15.34
N LYS A 323 -0.79 6.98 -16.26
CA LYS A 323 0.63 7.08 -16.65
C LYS A 323 1.06 8.47 -17.09
N LYS A 324 0.17 9.24 -17.73
CA LYS A 324 0.48 10.58 -18.24
C LYS A 324 0.89 11.54 -17.12
N ILE A 325 0.33 11.37 -15.91
CA ILE A 325 0.71 12.16 -14.73
C ILE A 325 2.18 11.91 -14.38
N LEU A 326 2.60 10.64 -14.38
CA LEU A 326 3.96 10.22 -14.02
C LEU A 326 5.01 10.51 -15.09
N SER A 327 4.59 10.54 -16.37
CA SER A 327 5.50 10.69 -17.50
C SER A 327 6.20 12.05 -17.54
N LYS A 328 5.71 13.04 -16.78
CA LYS A 328 6.34 14.36 -16.60
C LYS A 328 7.65 14.30 -15.80
N TYR A 329 7.88 13.21 -15.06
CA TYR A 329 9.06 13.06 -14.17
C TYR A 329 10.04 11.97 -14.66
N ILE A 330 9.92 11.56 -15.93
CA ILE A 330 10.79 10.56 -16.59
C ILE A 330 11.76 11.23 -17.55
#